data_AF-A0AAN6TQ74-F1
#
_entry.id   AF-A0AAN6TQ74-F1
#
_cell.length_a   1.000
_cell.length_b   1.000
_cell.length_c   1.000
_cell.angle_alpha   90.00
_cell.angle_beta   90.00
_cell.angle_gamma   90.00
#
_symmetry.space_group_name_H-M   'P 1'
#
loop_
_entity.id
_entity.type
_entity.pdbx_description
1 polymer ?
#
loop_
_entity_poly.entity_id
_entity_poly.type
_entity_poly.pdbx_seq_one_letter_code
_entity_poly.pdbx_strand_id
1 'polypeptide(L)'
;MKMKFTSLAILIATALTASEAVPTTAGSQASSTGVAEGLWIETIDAAGNSKVSFTPHQEIVNSTSFEAGNDVQERASVEKRREGCHASARISSSITDAANLLLLSQYAGTQVRIDGRARASYVYQNARSFICAYSPGWKPKSAILATWDWVKRVKCGVDRLGHGQVQEGSGDWTAGYTFDTDRFCW
;
A
#
# COMPACT_ATOMS: atom_id res chain seq x y z
N MET A 1 -20.29 59.92 -57.94
CA MET A 1 -20.61 58.87 -58.92
C MET A 1 -20.85 57.57 -58.13
N LYS A 2 -22.03 56.96 -58.27
CA LYS A 2 -22.52 55.76 -57.54
C LYS A 2 -22.19 54.49 -58.33
N MET A 3 -21.87 53.39 -57.64
CA MET A 3 -22.21 51.97 -57.93
C MET A 3 -21.46 51.09 -56.91
N LYS A 4 -22.07 50.54 -55.85
CA LYS A 4 -22.88 49.30 -55.73
C LYS A 4 -22.23 48.04 -56.33
N PHE A 5 -21.82 47.12 -55.45
CA PHE A 5 -21.89 45.67 -55.65
C PHE A 5 -22.38 45.00 -54.36
N THR A 6 -23.02 43.85 -54.56
CA THR A 6 -24.12 43.28 -53.77
C THR A 6 -23.71 41.97 -53.11
N SER A 7 -24.28 41.70 -51.94
CA SER A 7 -24.61 40.38 -51.31
C SER A 7 -23.62 39.21 -51.33
N LEU A 8 -23.37 38.63 -50.14
CA LEU A 8 -23.95 37.31 -49.80
C LEU A 8 -23.98 37.10 -48.27
N ALA A 9 -25.13 36.65 -47.78
CA ALA A 9 -25.40 36.28 -46.39
C ALA A 9 -25.25 34.77 -46.21
N ILE A 10 -24.75 34.30 -45.07
CA ILE A 10 -25.15 33.01 -44.46
C ILE A 10 -25.19 33.18 -42.93
N LEU A 11 -26.39 33.09 -42.36
CA LEU A 11 -26.67 32.79 -40.96
C LEU A 11 -26.41 31.29 -40.72
N ILE A 12 -25.75 30.94 -39.60
CA ILE A 12 -26.10 29.73 -38.86
C ILE A 12 -26.08 30.09 -37.36
N ALA A 13 -27.26 30.02 -36.75
CA ALA A 13 -27.45 30.02 -35.31
C ALA A 13 -27.63 28.56 -34.86
N THR A 14 -26.93 28.16 -33.81
CA THR A 14 -27.32 27.02 -32.97
C THR A 14 -26.97 27.37 -31.52
N ALA A 15 -28.02 27.64 -30.75
CA ALA A 15 -27.99 27.59 -29.30
C ALA A 15 -27.88 26.13 -28.84
N LEU A 16 -27.19 25.86 -27.72
CA LEU A 16 -27.62 24.80 -26.78
C LEU A 16 -26.94 24.99 -25.41
N THR A 17 -27.79 25.36 -24.44
CA THR A 17 -27.87 24.91 -23.04
C THR A 17 -26.61 24.86 -22.17
N ALA A 18 -26.63 25.71 -21.13
CA ALA A 18 -25.94 25.49 -19.87
C ALA A 18 -26.33 24.13 -19.25
N SER A 19 -25.33 23.40 -18.78
CA SER A 19 -25.51 22.35 -17.78
C SER A 19 -24.45 22.56 -16.71
N GLU A 20 -24.93 22.61 -15.47
CA GLU A 20 -24.18 22.84 -14.26
C GLU A 20 -23.20 21.69 -14.04
N ALA A 21 -21.90 21.98 -14.06
CA ALA A 21 -20.91 21.04 -13.58
C ALA A 21 -20.95 21.06 -12.04
N VAL A 22 -21.75 20.16 -11.47
CA VAL A 22 -21.59 19.74 -10.07
C VAL A 22 -20.16 19.18 -9.94
N PRO A 23 -19.33 19.67 -9.01
CA PRO A 23 -18.10 18.96 -8.71
C PRO A 23 -18.50 17.64 -8.04
N THR A 24 -18.48 16.57 -8.82
CA THR A 24 -18.47 15.21 -8.31
C THR A 24 -17.25 15.13 -7.39
N THR A 25 -17.48 15.13 -6.08
CA THR A 25 -16.54 14.58 -5.11
C THR A 25 -16.03 13.26 -5.68
N ALA A 26 -14.74 13.24 -6.02
CA ALA A 26 -14.02 12.03 -6.37
C ALA A 26 -14.00 11.13 -5.12
N GLY A 27 -15.11 10.46 -4.87
CA GLY A 27 -15.17 9.30 -4.02
C GLY A 27 -14.31 8.25 -4.69
N SER A 28 -13.23 7.87 -4.02
CA SER A 28 -12.36 6.76 -4.39
C SER A 28 -13.20 5.63 -4.98
N GLN A 29 -12.93 5.29 -6.24
CA GLN A 29 -13.50 4.09 -6.84
C GLN A 29 -13.09 2.91 -5.96
N ALA A 30 -14.03 2.41 -5.16
CA ALA A 30 -13.90 1.09 -4.56
C ALA A 30 -13.79 0.09 -5.71
N SER A 31 -12.59 -0.44 -5.91
CA SER A 31 -12.31 -1.52 -6.86
C SER A 31 -13.22 -2.70 -6.52
N SER A 32 -14.19 -3.01 -7.38
CA SER A 32 -15.27 -3.97 -7.11
C SER A 32 -14.85 -5.44 -7.15
N THR A 33 -13.55 -5.74 -7.05
CA THR A 33 -12.98 -7.09 -7.00
C THR A 33 -11.87 -7.26 -5.94
N GLY A 34 -11.63 -6.25 -5.09
CA GLY A 34 -10.52 -6.23 -4.13
C GLY A 34 -10.94 -6.35 -2.66
N VAL A 35 -9.98 -6.65 -1.79
CA VAL A 35 -10.16 -6.59 -0.32
C VAL A 35 -10.25 -5.12 0.10
N ALA A 36 -11.08 -4.80 1.09
CA ALA A 36 -11.24 -3.41 1.54
C ALA A 36 -9.91 -2.78 1.99
N GLU A 37 -9.69 -1.54 1.53
CA GLU A 37 -8.49 -0.77 1.86
C GLU A 37 -8.48 -0.34 3.33
N GLY A 38 -7.30 -0.42 3.93
CA GLY A 38 -7.09 -0.08 5.33
C GLY A 38 -6.13 -1.02 6.04
N LEU A 39 -6.06 -0.85 7.36
CA LEU A 39 -5.24 -1.65 8.25
C LEU A 39 -5.98 -2.91 8.66
N TRP A 40 -5.32 -4.04 8.51
CA TRP A 40 -5.77 -5.36 8.95
C TRP A 40 -4.76 -5.91 9.95
N ILE A 41 -5.22 -6.21 11.16
CA ILE A 41 -4.42 -6.89 12.19
C ILE A 41 -5.12 -8.19 12.54
N GLU A 42 -4.39 -9.29 12.42
CA GLU A 42 -4.87 -10.61 12.81
C GLU A 42 -3.91 -11.26 13.79
N THR A 43 -4.46 -11.79 14.87
CA THR A 43 -3.73 -12.52 15.91
C THR A 43 -4.31 -13.92 16.04
N ILE A 44 -3.44 -14.93 16.12
CA ILE A 44 -3.84 -16.31 16.36
C ILE A 44 -3.51 -16.67 17.81
N ASP A 45 -4.52 -17.07 18.57
CA ASP A 45 -4.34 -17.46 19.96
C ASP A 45 -3.64 -18.83 20.10
N ALA A 46 -3.37 -19.24 21.35
CA ALA A 46 -2.72 -20.51 21.64
C ALA A 46 -3.56 -21.74 21.21
N ALA A 47 -4.88 -21.60 21.12
CA ALA A 47 -5.81 -22.63 20.66
C ALA A 47 -5.96 -22.67 19.13
N GLY A 48 -5.36 -21.72 18.40
CA GLY A 48 -5.43 -21.63 16.95
C GLY A 48 -6.61 -20.80 16.44
N ASN A 49 -7.34 -20.10 17.31
CA ASN A 49 -8.43 -19.23 16.87
C ASN A 49 -7.88 -17.90 16.37
N SER A 50 -8.45 -17.42 15.26
CA SER A 50 -8.11 -16.13 14.68
C SER A 50 -9.00 -15.02 15.25
N LYS A 51 -8.38 -13.90 15.62
CA LYS A 51 -9.05 -12.63 15.90
C LYS A 51 -8.57 -11.59 14.91
N VAL A 52 -9.50 -11.00 14.16
CA VAL A 52 -9.23 -9.99 13.14
C VAL A 52 -9.75 -8.63 13.60
N SER A 53 -8.95 -7.60 13.41
CA SER A 53 -9.32 -6.19 13.55
C SER A 53 -9.07 -5.49 12.21
N PHE A 54 -10.01 -4.63 11.82
CA PHE A 54 -9.94 -3.85 10.61
C PHE A 54 -10.21 -2.38 10.92
N THR A 55 -9.36 -1.50 10.40
CA THR A 55 -9.54 -0.05 10.43
C THR A 55 -9.51 0.46 8.99
N PRO A 56 -10.61 1.06 8.48
CA PRO A 56 -10.69 1.48 7.09
C PRO A 56 -9.71 2.61 6.77
N HIS A 57 -9.22 2.65 5.53
CA HIS A 57 -8.25 3.66 5.06
C HIS A 57 -8.66 5.11 5.40
N GLN A 58 -9.94 5.44 5.20
CA GLN A 58 -10.48 6.78 5.46
C GLN A 58 -10.34 7.24 6.92
N GLU A 59 -10.44 6.31 7.87
CA GLU A 59 -10.26 6.62 9.30
C GLU A 59 -8.78 6.92 9.61
N ILE A 60 -7.87 6.24 8.94
CA ILE A 60 -6.43 6.36 9.15
C ILE A 60 -5.90 7.67 8.57
N VAL A 61 -6.24 8.01 7.33
CA VAL A 61 -5.75 9.24 6.68
C VAL A 61 -6.32 10.51 7.31
N ASN A 62 -7.50 10.43 7.93
CA ASN A 62 -8.08 11.56 8.65
C ASN A 62 -7.46 11.78 10.04
N SER A 63 -6.75 10.79 10.58
CA SER A 63 -6.18 10.83 11.94
C SER A 63 -4.66 10.93 11.99
N THR A 64 -3.95 10.76 10.86
CA THR A 64 -2.48 10.72 10.82
C THR A 64 -1.86 11.96 10.18
N SER A 65 -1.02 12.67 10.94
CA SER A 65 0.03 13.53 10.40
C SER A 65 1.25 12.65 10.07
N PHE A 66 1.53 12.47 8.78
CA PHE A 66 2.63 11.61 8.31
C PHE A 66 3.99 12.26 8.55
N GLU A 67 4.85 11.60 9.32
CA GLU A 67 6.29 11.84 9.27
C GLU A 67 6.93 10.76 8.40
N ALA A 68 7.43 11.14 7.22
CA ALA A 68 8.21 10.26 6.37
C ALA A 68 9.54 9.95 7.06
N GLY A 69 9.65 8.76 7.65
CA GLY A 69 10.93 8.24 8.13
C GLY A 69 11.83 7.94 6.94
N ASN A 70 12.77 8.83 6.65
CA ASN A 70 13.70 8.70 5.52
C ASN A 70 14.90 7.78 5.79
N ASP A 71 14.95 7.14 6.96
CA ASP A 71 16.15 6.39 7.38
C ASP A 71 16.01 4.90 7.04
N VAL A 72 16.34 4.56 5.79
CA VAL A 72 16.48 3.18 5.34
C VAL A 72 17.91 2.74 5.64
N GLN A 73 18.08 1.93 6.67
CA GLN A 73 19.36 1.31 6.98
C GLN A 73 19.62 0.15 6.00
N GLU A 74 20.84 0.02 5.47
CA GLU A 74 21.14 -1.03 4.49
C GLU A 74 21.09 -2.42 5.13
N ARG A 75 20.31 -3.34 4.55
CA ARG A 75 20.21 -4.73 4.99
C ARG A 75 21.41 -5.53 4.49
N ALA A 76 21.98 -6.40 5.33
CA ALA A 76 23.01 -7.34 4.88
C ALA A 76 22.48 -8.26 3.75
N SER A 77 23.22 -8.34 2.64
CA SER A 77 22.83 -8.95 1.36
C SER A 77 22.69 -10.48 1.36
N VAL A 78 22.63 -11.13 2.53
CA VAL A 78 22.56 -12.59 2.66
C VAL A 78 21.11 -13.06 2.57
N GLU A 79 20.81 -13.87 1.55
CA GLU A 79 19.52 -14.52 1.38
C GLU A 79 19.20 -15.48 2.54
N LYS A 80 17.94 -15.49 3.01
CA LYS A 80 17.46 -16.27 4.17
C LYS A 80 16.36 -17.26 3.80
N ARG A 81 16.08 -18.20 4.72
CA ARG A 81 15.18 -19.35 4.52
C ARG A 81 13.71 -19.00 4.20
N ARG A 82 13.28 -17.74 4.38
CA ARG A 82 11.90 -17.28 4.12
C ARG A 82 11.88 -16.02 3.27
N GLU A 83 12.47 -16.15 2.09
CA GLU A 83 12.51 -15.11 1.08
C GLU A 83 11.98 -15.66 -0.24
N GLY A 84 11.18 -14.85 -0.92
CA GLY A 84 10.54 -15.29 -2.14
C GLY A 84 10.01 -14.13 -2.94
N CYS A 85 10.01 -14.32 -4.25
CA CYS A 85 9.37 -13.41 -5.19
C CYS A 85 8.09 -14.04 -5.68
N HIS A 86 7.06 -13.22 -5.83
CA HIS A 86 5.86 -13.66 -6.51
C HIS A 86 6.20 -14.06 -7.96
N ALA A 87 5.59 -15.12 -8.47
CA ALA A 87 5.91 -15.68 -9.80
C ALA A 87 5.76 -14.64 -10.93
N SER A 88 4.60 -13.97 -11.00
CA SER A 88 4.26 -13.03 -12.09
C SER A 88 3.72 -11.67 -11.63
N ALA A 89 3.27 -11.53 -10.38
CA ALA A 89 2.63 -10.32 -9.88
C ALA A 89 3.55 -9.11 -9.89
N ARG A 90 3.01 -8.01 -10.39
CA ARG A 90 3.66 -6.69 -10.40
C ARG A 90 2.68 -5.61 -9.98
N ILE A 91 3.13 -4.75 -9.09
CA ILE A 91 2.44 -3.52 -8.70
C ILE A 91 3.50 -2.42 -8.62
N SER A 92 3.15 -1.21 -9.05
CA SER A 92 4.06 -0.05 -8.98
C SER A 92 4.68 0.08 -7.58
N SER A 93 5.99 0.25 -7.54
CA SER A 93 6.74 0.57 -6.32
C SER A 93 6.12 1.73 -5.54
N SER A 94 5.60 2.77 -6.22
CA SER A 94 4.94 3.90 -5.57
C SER A 94 3.72 3.51 -4.72
N ILE A 95 2.93 2.53 -5.17
CA ILE A 95 1.75 2.04 -4.45
C ILE A 95 2.20 1.19 -3.26
N THR A 96 3.17 0.30 -3.46
CA THR A 96 3.69 -0.55 -2.38
C THR A 96 4.44 0.24 -1.31
N ASP A 97 5.14 1.33 -1.68
CA ASP A 97 5.78 2.25 -0.74
C ASP A 97 4.75 3.08 0.04
N ALA A 98 3.68 3.53 -0.61
CA ALA A 98 2.57 4.17 0.11
C ALA A 98 1.95 3.22 1.14
N ALA A 99 1.69 1.96 0.76
CA ALA A 99 1.17 0.94 1.68
C ALA A 99 2.12 0.66 2.86
N ASN A 100 3.44 0.62 2.63
CA ASN A 100 4.46 0.47 3.68
C ASN A 100 4.41 1.59 4.70
N LEU A 101 4.40 2.84 4.20
CA LEU A 101 4.35 4.03 5.06
C LEU A 101 3.05 4.03 5.88
N LEU A 102 1.92 3.73 5.24
CA LEU A 102 0.63 3.60 5.90
C LEU A 102 0.65 2.52 6.98
N LEU A 103 1.26 1.35 6.73
CA LEU A 103 1.41 0.30 7.73
C LEU A 103 2.28 0.74 8.92
N LEU A 104 3.47 1.28 8.66
CA LEU A 104 4.41 1.66 9.73
C LEU A 104 3.97 2.89 10.53
N SER A 105 3.14 3.76 9.95
CA SER A 105 2.58 4.93 10.65
C SER A 105 1.70 4.53 11.84
N GLN A 106 1.16 3.30 11.85
CA GLN A 106 0.27 2.81 12.91
C GLN A 106 1.01 2.41 14.19
N TYR A 107 2.34 2.33 14.14
CA TYR A 107 3.16 2.00 15.29
C TYR A 107 3.81 3.28 15.84
N ALA A 108 3.64 3.55 17.13
CA ALA A 108 4.31 4.68 17.76
C ALA A 108 5.83 4.46 17.88
N GLY A 109 6.62 5.53 17.81
CA GLY A 109 8.08 5.48 17.98
C GLY A 109 8.81 4.80 16.82
N THR A 110 10.00 4.26 17.11
CA THR A 110 10.92 3.67 16.11
C THR A 110 10.85 2.15 16.02
N GLN A 111 9.98 1.50 16.81
CA GLN A 111 9.87 0.06 16.89
C GLN A 111 8.45 -0.41 16.55
N VAL A 112 8.37 -1.54 15.86
CA VAL A 112 7.15 -2.31 15.68
C VAL A 112 7.17 -3.43 16.72
N ARG A 113 6.09 -3.53 17.51
CA ARG A 113 5.88 -4.59 18.50
C ARG A 113 4.62 -5.35 18.14
N ILE A 114 4.76 -6.66 17.99
CA ILE A 114 3.68 -7.55 17.57
C ILE A 114 3.80 -8.83 18.40
N ASP A 115 2.67 -9.32 18.88
CA ASP A 115 2.59 -10.60 19.58
C ASP A 115 2.95 -11.75 18.65
N GLY A 116 3.36 -12.88 19.22
CA GLY A 116 3.63 -14.07 18.42
C GLY A 116 2.38 -14.55 17.70
N ARG A 117 2.56 -15.10 16.51
CA ARG A 117 1.47 -15.60 15.65
C ARG A 117 0.47 -14.53 15.24
N ALA A 118 0.97 -13.35 14.90
CA ALA A 118 0.17 -12.26 14.38
C ALA A 118 0.66 -11.79 13.02
N ARG A 119 -0.26 -11.26 12.22
CA ARG A 119 0.03 -10.57 10.96
C ARG A 119 -0.61 -9.20 10.96
N ALA A 120 0.16 -8.20 10.58
CA ALA A 120 -0.31 -6.85 10.35
C ALA A 120 -0.13 -6.53 8.87
N SER A 121 -1.13 -5.93 8.24
CA SER A 121 -1.04 -5.56 6.84
C SER A 121 -1.84 -4.32 6.54
N TYR A 122 -1.43 -3.59 5.51
CA TYR A 122 -2.15 -2.46 4.97
C TYR A 122 -2.48 -2.72 3.51
N VAL A 123 -3.76 -2.61 3.16
CA VAL A 123 -4.26 -2.73 1.78
C VAL A 123 -4.46 -1.35 1.20
N TYR A 124 -3.82 -1.07 0.06
CA TYR A 124 -3.92 0.19 -0.65
C TYR A 124 -3.77 -0.04 -2.16
N GLN A 125 -4.78 0.34 -2.94
CA GLN A 125 -4.84 0.21 -4.41
C GLN A 125 -4.36 -1.17 -4.91
N ASN A 126 -5.00 -2.24 -4.41
CA ASN A 126 -4.71 -3.66 -4.70
C ASN A 126 -3.34 -4.18 -4.21
N ALA A 127 -2.48 -3.33 -3.62
CA ALA A 127 -1.27 -3.78 -2.94
C ALA A 127 -1.56 -4.10 -1.48
N ARG A 128 -0.97 -5.19 -0.99
CA ARG A 128 -0.92 -5.49 0.44
C ARG A 128 0.53 -5.46 0.90
N SER A 129 0.87 -4.44 1.69
CA SER A 129 2.10 -4.46 2.49
C SER A 129 1.83 -5.23 3.78
N PHE A 130 2.75 -6.08 4.22
CA PHE A 130 2.53 -6.92 5.39
C PHE A 130 3.78 -7.15 6.23
N ILE A 131 3.54 -7.49 7.49
CA ILE A 131 4.48 -7.99 8.49
C ILE A 131 3.87 -9.27 9.10
N CYS A 132 4.62 -10.37 9.09
CA CYS A 132 4.24 -11.63 9.73
C CYS A 132 5.17 -11.88 10.93
N ALA A 133 4.60 -11.96 12.14
CA ALA A 133 5.33 -12.29 13.36
C ALA A 133 5.12 -13.76 13.73
N TYR A 134 6.15 -14.60 13.54
CA TYR A 134 6.10 -16.04 13.86
C TYR A 134 6.37 -16.31 15.35
N SER A 135 6.94 -15.32 16.04
CA SER A 135 7.24 -15.34 17.47
C SER A 135 7.10 -13.92 18.03
N PRO A 136 6.80 -13.78 19.33
CA PRO A 136 6.69 -12.48 19.96
C PRO A 136 8.03 -11.75 19.89
N GLY A 137 7.99 -10.43 19.79
CA GLY A 137 9.21 -9.66 19.75
C GLY A 137 9.00 -8.21 19.33
N TRP A 138 10.07 -7.63 18.84
CA TRP A 138 10.07 -6.26 18.35
C TRP A 138 11.09 -6.13 17.23
N LYS A 139 10.78 -5.31 16.23
CA LYS A 139 11.68 -4.97 15.13
C LYS A 139 11.80 -3.45 15.01
N PRO A 140 13.01 -2.90 14.77
CA PRO A 140 13.12 -1.51 14.35
C PRO A 140 12.32 -1.27 13.06
N LYS A 141 11.67 -0.11 12.93
CA LYS A 141 11.02 0.30 11.68
C LYS A 141 12.02 0.34 10.52
N SER A 142 13.24 0.83 10.78
CA SER A 142 14.34 0.86 9.82
C SER A 142 14.67 -0.53 9.26
N ALA A 143 14.69 -1.57 10.11
CA ALA A 143 14.96 -2.94 9.67
C ALA A 143 13.85 -3.54 8.80
N ILE A 144 12.59 -3.15 9.05
CA ILE A 144 11.45 -3.53 8.20
C ILE A 144 11.56 -2.84 6.84
N LEU A 145 11.81 -1.52 6.84
CA LEU A 145 12.07 -0.73 5.61
C LEU A 145 13.24 -1.31 4.81
N ALA A 146 14.34 -1.69 5.48
CA ALA A 146 15.51 -2.32 4.88
C ALA A 146 15.17 -3.66 4.22
N THR A 147 14.26 -4.43 4.81
CA THR A 147 13.80 -5.72 4.25
C THR A 147 12.98 -5.49 2.99
N TRP A 148 12.08 -4.51 3.03
CA TRP A 148 11.28 -4.07 1.90
C TRP A 148 12.12 -3.52 0.74
N ASP A 149 13.16 -2.73 1.04
CA ASP A 149 14.11 -2.23 0.04
C ASP A 149 14.92 -3.37 -0.57
N TRP A 150 15.43 -4.30 0.24
CA TRP A 150 16.13 -5.49 -0.24
C TRP A 150 15.28 -6.34 -1.20
N VAL A 151 13.98 -6.53 -0.90
CA VAL A 151 13.07 -7.25 -1.79
C VAL A 151 13.01 -6.55 -3.16
N LYS A 152 12.89 -5.22 -3.17
CA LYS A 152 12.77 -4.42 -4.40
C LYS A 152 14.08 -4.33 -5.18
N ARG A 153 15.19 -3.98 -4.53
CA ARG A 153 16.44 -3.64 -5.20
C ARG A 153 17.33 -4.84 -5.49
N VAL A 154 17.27 -5.86 -4.64
CA VAL A 154 18.24 -6.98 -4.69
C VAL A 154 17.56 -8.28 -5.11
N LYS A 155 16.41 -8.62 -4.53
CA LYS A 155 15.83 -9.96 -4.68
C LYS A 155 14.89 -10.13 -5.87
N CYS A 156 13.87 -9.27 -5.97
CA CYS A 156 12.72 -9.48 -6.85
C CYS A 156 12.63 -8.46 -7.99
N GLY A 157 13.12 -7.24 -7.76
CA GLY A 157 12.95 -6.11 -8.69
C GLY A 157 11.88 -5.14 -8.21
N VAL A 158 12.00 -3.87 -8.61
CA VAL A 158 11.29 -2.72 -8.04
C VAL A 158 9.77 -2.87 -7.97
N ASP A 159 9.15 -3.41 -9.02
CA ASP A 159 7.69 -3.57 -9.10
C ASP A 159 7.23 -5.02 -8.87
N ARG A 160 8.16 -5.97 -8.66
CA ARG A 160 7.81 -7.37 -8.48
C ARG A 160 7.55 -7.64 -7.00
N LEU A 161 6.39 -8.20 -6.71
CA LEU A 161 5.99 -8.52 -5.33
C LEU A 161 6.88 -9.62 -4.75
N GLY A 162 7.03 -9.63 -3.43
CA GLY A 162 7.94 -10.54 -2.73
C GLY A 162 8.05 -10.22 -1.25
N HIS A 163 8.83 -11.03 -0.55
CA HIS A 163 9.01 -10.90 0.90
C HIS A 163 10.40 -11.37 1.34
N GLY A 164 10.76 -10.98 2.56
CA GLY A 164 11.96 -11.49 3.20
C GLY A 164 11.95 -11.44 4.72
N GLN A 165 12.99 -12.01 5.32
CA GLN A 165 13.13 -12.09 6.77
C GLN A 165 13.68 -10.78 7.34
N VAL A 166 13.08 -10.27 8.41
CA VAL A 166 13.54 -9.05 9.09
C VAL A 166 14.69 -9.40 10.04
N GLN A 167 15.89 -8.86 9.77
CA GLN A 167 17.14 -9.33 10.39
C GLN A 167 17.42 -8.77 11.78
N GLU A 168 17.14 -7.49 12.04
CA GLU A 168 17.46 -6.87 13.34
C GLU A 168 16.35 -7.06 14.37
N GLY A 169 16.61 -6.70 15.63
CA GLY A 169 15.65 -6.81 16.72
C GLY A 169 15.40 -8.24 17.21
N SER A 170 14.29 -8.46 17.90
CA SER A 170 13.91 -9.73 18.50
C SER A 170 12.75 -10.39 17.76
N GLY A 171 12.79 -11.71 17.66
CA GLY A 171 11.75 -12.53 17.04
C GLY A 171 12.04 -12.90 15.58
N ASP A 172 11.37 -13.95 15.12
CA ASP A 172 11.40 -14.47 13.76
C ASP A 172 10.24 -13.89 12.95
N TRP A 173 10.52 -12.85 12.15
CA TRP A 173 9.50 -12.09 11.42
C TRP A 173 9.83 -12.01 9.94
N THR A 174 8.81 -11.94 9.09
CA THR A 174 8.96 -11.60 7.67
C THR A 174 8.17 -10.34 7.35
N ALA A 175 8.61 -9.60 6.33
CA ALA A 175 7.88 -8.46 5.79
C ALA A 175 7.95 -8.48 4.26
N GLY A 176 6.90 -7.98 3.61
CA GLY A 176 6.83 -8.01 2.16
C GLY A 176 5.59 -7.36 1.58
N TYR A 177 5.35 -7.71 0.32
CA TYR A 177 4.28 -7.21 -0.53
C TYR A 177 3.63 -8.38 -1.27
N THR A 178 2.32 -8.31 -1.45
CA THR A 178 1.55 -9.26 -2.25
C THR A 178 0.29 -8.59 -2.80
N PHE A 179 -0.48 -9.24 -3.69
CA PHE A 179 -1.82 -8.74 -4.01
C PHE A 179 -2.72 -8.83 -2.79
N ASP A 180 -3.68 -7.93 -2.69
CA ASP A 180 -4.68 -7.91 -1.64
C ASP A 180 -5.45 -9.23 -1.46
N THR A 181 -5.62 -9.98 -2.55
CA THR A 181 -6.30 -11.29 -2.60
C THR A 181 -5.36 -12.50 -2.43
N ASP A 182 -4.04 -12.30 -2.45
CA ASP A 182 -3.09 -13.39 -2.27
C ASP A 182 -3.08 -13.89 -0.82
N ARG A 183 -2.71 -15.16 -0.65
CA ARG A 183 -2.31 -15.67 0.66
C ARG A 183 -0.91 -15.15 1.01
N PHE A 184 -0.75 -14.74 2.26
CA PHE A 184 0.50 -14.25 2.81
C PHE A 184 0.60 -14.65 4.28
N CYS A 185 1.84 -14.74 4.79
CA CYS A 185 2.16 -15.45 6.02
C CYS A 185 1.82 -16.96 5.90
N TRP A 186 1.61 -17.66 7.03
CA TRP A 186 1.30 -19.11 7.06
C TRP A 186 0.11 -19.49 6.19
#